data_AF-A0A7J7CQJ7-F1
#
_entry.id   AF-A0A7J7CQJ7-F1
#
_cell.length_a   1.000
_cell.length_b   1.000
_cell.length_c   1.000
_cell.angle_alpha   90.00
_cell.angle_beta   90.00
_cell.angle_gamma   90.00
#
_symmetry.space_group_name_H-M   'P 1'
#
loop_
_entity.id
_entity.type
_entity.pdbx_description
1 polymer ?
#
loop_
_entity_poly.entity_id
_entity_poly.type
_entity_poly.pdbx_seq_one_letter_code
_entity_poly.pdbx_strand_id
1 'polypeptide(L)'
;MVHDLSVEISCIAAIIGTFKWQKVIAIYEDRNSYTSDLGIITLLSTSLENMDVDLEHYSAFPTMSTLLDPKVIVQEELKLLRGKQSRVFIVLQSSLPLI
;
A
#
# COMPACT_ATOMS: atom_id res chain seq x y z
N MET A 1 -12.55 10.57 -13.86
CA MET A 1 -11.76 10.61 -12.60
C MET A 1 -11.03 9.29 -12.30
N VAL A 2 -10.84 8.39 -13.28
CA VAL A 2 -10.00 7.17 -13.17
C VAL A 2 -8.57 7.43 -13.69
N HIS A 3 -8.41 8.43 -14.57
CA HIS A 3 -7.13 8.80 -15.18
C HIS A 3 -6.08 9.31 -14.17
N ASP A 4 -6.50 9.82 -13.02
CA ASP A 4 -5.58 10.42 -12.03
C ASP A 4 -4.84 9.33 -11.26
N LEU A 5 -5.60 8.41 -10.66
CA LEU A 5 -5.06 7.29 -9.88
C LEU A 5 -4.12 6.38 -10.69
N SER A 6 -4.44 6.10 -11.96
CA SER A 6 -3.56 5.29 -12.81
C SER A 6 -2.21 5.96 -13.05
N VAL A 7 -2.19 7.30 -13.16
CA VAL A 7 -0.95 8.06 -13.33
C VAL A 7 -0.17 8.07 -12.03
N GLU A 8 -0.82 8.30 -10.88
CA GLU A 8 -0.18 8.24 -9.56
C GLU A 8 0.48 6.88 -9.31
N ILE A 9 -0.23 5.78 -9.55
CA ILE A 9 0.29 4.41 -9.39
C ILE A 9 1.47 4.15 -10.35
N SER A 10 1.38 4.62 -11.60
CA SER A 10 2.48 4.51 -12.56
C SER A 10 3.72 5.29 -12.10
N CYS A 11 3.53 6.48 -11.53
CA CYS A 11 4.60 7.28 -10.94
C CYS A 11 5.24 6.57 -9.74
N ILE A 12 4.44 5.99 -8.85
CA ILE A 12 4.93 5.18 -7.71
C ILE A 12 5.78 4.02 -8.21
N ALA A 13 5.30 3.25 -9.19
CA ALA A 13 6.04 2.13 -9.77
C ALA A 13 7.36 2.57 -10.41
N ALA A 14 7.35 3.70 -11.13
CA ALA A 14 8.57 4.26 -11.73
C ALA A 14 9.61 4.68 -10.68
N ILE A 15 9.19 5.27 -9.56
CA ILE A 15 10.08 5.61 -8.43
C ILE A 15 10.73 4.33 -7.90
N ILE A 16 9.93 3.31 -7.59
CA ILE A 16 10.40 2.05 -7.01
C ILE A 16 11.38 1.33 -7.95
N GLY A 17 11.05 1.25 -9.24
CA GLY A 17 11.91 0.69 -10.27
C GLY A 17 13.22 1.46 -10.42
N THR A 18 13.19 2.79 -10.33
CA THR A 18 14.39 3.65 -10.38
C THR A 18 15.35 3.35 -9.22
N PHE A 19 14.83 3.13 -8.02
CA PHE A 19 15.62 2.73 -6.85
C PHE A 19 15.99 1.24 -6.83
N LYS A 20 15.55 0.46 -7.83
CA LYS A 20 15.82 -0.99 -8.00
C LYS A 20 15.39 -1.82 -6.80
N TRP A 21 14.32 -1.40 -6.12
CA TRP A 21 13.74 -2.21 -5.06
C TRP A 21 13.00 -3.40 -5.66
N GLN A 22 13.48 -4.62 -5.39
CA GLN A 22 12.92 -5.83 -5.99
C GLN A 22 11.58 -6.27 -5.39
N LYS A 23 11.32 -5.86 -4.15
CA LYS A 23 10.12 -6.24 -3.40
C LYS A 23 9.59 -5.05 -2.62
N VAL A 24 8.29 -4.88 -2.62
CA VAL A 24 7.59 -3.83 -1.86
C VAL A 24 6.38 -4.39 -1.14
N ILE A 25 5.94 -3.68 -0.10
CA ILE A 25 4.74 -4.01 0.67
C ILE A 25 3.75 -2.87 0.53
N ALA A 26 2.51 -3.16 0.15
CA ALA A 26 1.44 -2.16 0.15
C ALA A 26 0.71 -2.15 1.50
N ILE A 27 0.41 -0.97 2.01
CA ILE A 27 -0.47 -0.77 3.16
C ILE A 27 -1.55 0.24 2.79
N TYR A 28 -2.77 -0.02 3.22
CA TYR A 28 -3.91 0.83 2.94
C TYR A 28 -4.92 0.76 4.08
N GLU A 29 -5.68 1.83 4.24
CA GLU A 29 -6.82 1.86 5.15
C GLU A 29 -8.05 1.23 4.48
N ASP A 30 -8.61 0.20 5.12
CA ASP A 30 -9.87 -0.43 4.73
C ASP A 30 -11.02 0.56 4.98
N ARG A 31 -11.70 0.95 3.90
CA ARG A 31 -12.85 1.87 3.91
C ARG A 31 -14.18 1.13 3.70
N ASN A 32 -14.23 -0.18 3.94
CA ASN A 32 -15.38 -1.05 3.68
C ASN A 32 -15.80 -1.06 2.19
N SER A 33 -14.89 -0.72 1.28
CA SER A 33 -15.11 -0.78 -0.18
C SER A 33 -14.20 -1.83 -0.80
N TYR A 34 -14.36 -3.09 -0.38
CA TYR A 34 -13.52 -4.22 -0.78
C TYR A 34 -13.24 -4.31 -2.29
N THR A 35 -14.26 -4.02 -3.12
CA THR A 35 -14.11 -4.02 -4.59
C THR A 35 -13.25 -2.89 -5.12
N SER A 36 -13.27 -1.72 -4.47
CA SER A 36 -12.44 -0.58 -4.83
C SER A 36 -10.99 -0.82 -4.41
N ASP A 37 -10.77 -1.33 -3.20
CA ASP A 37 -9.43 -1.52 -2.64
C ASP A 37 -8.64 -2.62 -3.39
N LEU A 38 -9.30 -3.74 -3.73
CA LEU A 38 -8.69 -4.77 -4.58
C LEU A 38 -8.36 -4.28 -5.98
N GLY A 39 -9.16 -3.36 -6.54
CA GLY A 39 -8.90 -2.76 -7.85
C GLY A 39 -7.59 -1.95 -7.84
N ILE A 40 -7.36 -1.17 -6.79
CA ILE A 40 -6.14 -0.38 -6.61
C ILE A 40 -4.93 -1.30 -6.43
N ILE A 41 -5.03 -2.34 -5.60
CA ILE A 41 -3.96 -3.32 -5.40
C ILE A 41 -3.60 -4.05 -6.70
N THR A 42 -4.61 -4.45 -7.47
CA THR A 42 -4.38 -5.11 -8.77
C THR A 42 -3.64 -4.17 -9.73
N LEU A 43 -4.08 -2.91 -9.84
CA LEU A 43 -3.42 -1.89 -10.66
C LEU A 43 -1.97 -1.64 -10.22
N LEU A 44 -1.71 -1.61 -8.91
CA LEU A 44 -0.39 -1.45 -8.32
C LEU A 44 0.51 -2.64 -8.68
N SER A 45 0.02 -3.89 -8.49
CA SER A 45 0.75 -5.11 -8.86
C SER A 45 1.15 -5.11 -10.33
N THR A 46 0.21 -4.87 -11.24
CA THR A 46 0.50 -4.84 -12.68
C THR A 46 1.50 -3.73 -13.05
N SER A 47 1.43 -2.58 -12.38
CA SER A 47 2.37 -1.48 -12.64
C SER A 47 3.78 -1.78 -12.14
N LEU A 48 3.91 -2.49 -11.02
CA LEU A 48 5.19 -2.94 -10.47
C LEU A 48 5.82 -4.06 -11.30
N GLU A 49 5.01 -5.00 -11.79
CA GLU A 49 5.46 -6.09 -12.67
C GLU A 49 6.12 -5.55 -13.94
N ASN A 50 5.59 -4.46 -14.53
CA ASN A 50 6.20 -3.79 -15.68
C ASN A 50 7.59 -3.19 -15.40
N MET A 51 7.97 -3.07 -14.12
CA MET A 51 9.25 -2.56 -13.65
C MET A 51 10.13 -3.66 -13.03
N ASP A 52 9.76 -4.94 -13.21
CA ASP A 52 10.40 -6.10 -12.59
C ASP A 52 10.42 -6.05 -11.04
N VAL A 53 9.38 -5.48 -10.45
CA VAL A 53 9.21 -5.38 -8.99
C VAL A 53 8.06 -6.25 -8.52
N ASP A 54 8.28 -7.01 -7.44
CA ASP A 54 7.29 -7.89 -6.83
C ASP A 54 6.54 -7.18 -5.67
N LEU A 55 5.23 -7.34 -5.66
CA LEU A 55 4.39 -6.96 -4.52
C LEU A 55 4.40 -8.11 -3.50
N GLU A 56 5.41 -8.13 -2.63
CA GLU A 56 5.63 -9.22 -1.66
C GLU A 56 4.42 -9.45 -0.75
N HIS A 57 3.75 -8.37 -0.36
CA HIS A 57 2.57 -8.44 0.50
C HIS A 57 1.73 -7.16 0.40
N TYR A 58 0.46 -7.27 0.76
CA TYR A 58 -0.38 -6.12 1.06
C TYR A 58 -1.14 -6.36 2.36
N SER A 59 -1.28 -5.33 3.20
CA SER A 59 -2.10 -5.40 4.42
C SER A 59 -3.12 -4.27 4.48
N ALA A 60 -4.34 -4.64 4.89
CA ALA A 60 -5.42 -3.74 5.16
C ALA A 60 -5.36 -3.31 6.63
N PHE A 61 -5.24 -2.01 6.87
CA PHE A 61 -5.33 -1.43 8.20
C PHE A 61 -6.77 -0.99 8.46
N PRO A 62 -7.28 -1.15 9.69
CA PRO A 62 -8.62 -0.67 10.00
C PRO A 62 -8.70 0.85 9.92
N THR A 63 -9.92 1.37 9.72
CA THR A 63 -10.17 2.82 9.62
C THR A 63 -9.71 3.52 10.90
N MET A 64 -8.65 4.32 10.79
CA MET A 64 -7.89 4.85 11.93
C MET A 64 -8.73 5.77 12.81
N SER A 65 -9.70 6.48 12.23
CA SER A 65 -10.63 7.37 12.92
C SER A 65 -11.64 6.66 13.82
N THR A 66 -11.87 5.36 13.61
CA THR A 66 -12.85 4.56 14.38
C THR A 66 -12.23 3.78 15.54
N LEU A 67 -10.90 3.76 15.62
CA LEU A 67 -10.18 2.96 16.61
C LEU A 67 -10.09 3.68 17.96
N LEU A 68 -10.44 2.95 19.03
CA LEU A 68 -10.29 3.44 20.42
C LEU A 68 -8.81 3.64 20.80
N ASP A 69 -7.95 2.73 20.36
CA ASP A 69 -6.49 2.85 20.48
C ASP A 69 -5.82 2.51 19.14
N PRO A 70 -5.67 3.50 18.25
CA PRO A 70 -5.07 3.29 16.93
C PRO A 70 -3.61 2.83 17.00
N LYS A 71 -2.89 3.17 18.09
CA LYS A 71 -1.46 2.85 18.22
C LYS A 71 -1.25 1.36 18.42
N VAL A 72 -2.02 0.75 19.31
CA VAL A 72 -1.93 -0.69 19.60
C VAL A 72 -2.20 -1.50 18.33
N ILE A 73 -3.27 -1.15 17.61
CA ILE A 73 -3.70 -1.88 16.41
C ILE A 73 -2.68 -1.73 15.28
N VAL A 74 -2.21 -0.51 15.01
CA VAL A 74 -1.13 -0.30 14.04
C VAL A 74 0.12 -1.08 14.42
N GLN A 75 0.47 -1.12 15.70
CA GLN A 75 1.65 -1.87 16.16
C GLN A 75 1.50 -3.38 15.93
N GLU A 76 0.29 -3.94 16.07
CA GLU A 76 0.01 -5.34 15.78
C GLU A 76 0.15 -5.66 14.29
N GLU A 77 -0.44 -4.84 13.43
CA GLU A 77 -0.28 -4.97 11.97
C GLU A 77 1.19 -4.85 11.55
N LEU A 78 1.92 -3.86 12.08
CA LEU A 78 3.34 -3.69 11.79
C LEU A 78 4.18 -4.88 12.30
N LYS A 79 3.80 -5.55 13.39
CA LYS A 79 4.47 -6.78 13.85
C LYS A 79 4.32 -7.91 12.82
N LEU A 80 3.18 -8.04 12.14
CA LEU A 80 3.00 -9.01 11.06
C LEU A 80 3.95 -8.72 9.89
N LEU A 81 4.15 -7.43 9.59
CA LEU A 81 5.03 -7.00 8.50
C LEU A 81 6.52 -7.14 8.83
N ARG A 82 6.91 -7.20 10.12
CA ARG A 82 8.33 -7.38 10.51
C ARG A 82 8.98 -8.63 9.95
N GLY A 83 8.21 -9.70 9.72
CA GLY A 83 8.68 -10.98 9.19
C GLY A 83 8.92 -10.98 7.67
N LYS A 84 8.54 -9.91 6.97
CA LYS A 84 8.72 -9.76 5.52
C LYS A 84 10.14 -9.31 5.17
N GLN A 85 10.57 -9.64 3.96
CA GLN A 85 11.91 -9.32 3.46
C GLN A 85 12.02 -7.85 3.09
N SER A 86 11.00 -7.30 2.42
CA SER A 86 10.97 -5.91 2.00
C SER A 86 10.93 -4.95 3.19
N ARG A 87 11.60 -3.81 3.00
CA ARG A 87 11.59 -2.66 3.92
C ARG A 87 10.97 -1.41 3.28
N VAL A 88 10.40 -1.55 2.10
CA VAL A 88 9.79 -0.47 1.34
C VAL A 88 8.28 -0.63 1.44
N PHE A 89 7.64 0.37 2.03
CA PHE A 89 6.20 0.39 2.25
C PHE A 89 5.56 1.46 1.37
N ILE A 90 4.51 1.07 0.66
CA ILE A 90 3.69 1.97 -0.15
C ILE A 90 2.39 2.21 0.60
N VAL A 91 2.12 3.46 0.96
CA VAL A 91 0.85 3.85 1.57
C VAL A 91 -0.09 4.29 0.45
N LEU A 92 -1.10 3.47 0.14
CA LEU A 92 -2.02 3.76 -0.98
C LEU A 92 -3.19 4.65 -0.58
N GLN A 93 -3.72 4.43 0.62
CA GLN A 93 -4.88 5.15 1.12
C GLN A 93 -4.76 5.34 2.62
N SER A 94 -4.92 6.57 3.08
CA SER A 94 -4.99 6.91 4.50
C SER A 94 -5.92 8.10 4.71
N SER A 95 -6.72 8.04 5.77
CA SER A 95 -7.47 9.18 6.31
C SER A 95 -6.59 10.10 7.16
N LEU A 96 -5.36 9.68 7.46
CA LEU A 96 -4.43 10.50 8.23
C LEU A 96 -3.97 11.70 7.39
N PRO A 97 -3.90 12.89 7.99
CA PRO A 97 -3.35 14.04 7.31
C PRO A 97 -1.86 13.81 7.02
N LEU A 98 -1.41 14.24 5.84
CA LEU A 98 0.02 14.42 5.56
C LEU A 98 0.47 15.63 6.40
N ILE A 99 1.30 15.39 7.41
CA ILE A 99 1.87 16.42 8.30
C ILE A 99 3.22 16.88 7.75
#